data_AF-A0A8J1UQI7-F1
#
_entry.id   AF-A0A8J1UQI7-F1
#
_cell.length_a   1.000
_cell.length_b   1.000
_cell.length_c   1.000
_cell.angle_alpha   90.00
_cell.angle_beta   90.00
_cell.angle_gamma   90.00
#
_symmetry.space_group_name_H-M   'P 1'
#
loop_
_entity.id
_entity.type
_entity.pdbx_description
1 polymer ?
#
loop_
_entity_poly.entity_id
_entity_poly.type
_entity_poly.pdbx_seq_one_letter_code
_entity_poly.pdbx_strand_id
1 'polypeptide(L)'
;MICETYYGDIERFAEWTILGKDYLNEVDEDANIGVYMCAHVQETDQFFTHIFKFTIEKPDLQIAVPMTDAVAGEEIEVTISMPRSELEIDMTNGELRVEGAGQKQVVINIPEAIRPGDVLTRTVKMTPRFHGNRTIYATFNSRQLTNITGDAKITVLKA
;
A
#
# COMPACT_ATOMS: atom_id res chain seq x y z
N MET A 1 -3.79 13.91 18.65
CA MET A 1 -4.83 14.64 17.89
C MET A 1 -5.48 15.64 18.85
N ILE A 2 -5.84 16.83 18.38
CA ILE A 2 -6.26 17.97 19.21
C ILE A 2 -7.78 18.18 19.00
N CYS A 3 -8.55 18.19 20.09
CA CYS A 3 -9.96 18.57 20.09
C CYS A 3 -10.08 19.95 20.73
N GLU A 4 -10.88 20.86 20.17
CA GLU A 4 -11.08 22.20 20.72
C GLU A 4 -12.46 22.31 21.38
N THR A 5 -12.52 22.92 22.56
CA THR A 5 -13.78 23.30 23.22
C THR A 5 -13.64 24.73 23.71
N TYR A 6 -14.61 25.60 23.36
CA TYR A 6 -14.57 27.02 23.65
C TYR A 6 -15.47 27.37 24.84
N TYR A 7 -14.87 27.67 25.99
CA TYR A 7 -15.52 28.36 27.11
C TYR A 7 -14.51 29.32 27.75
N GLY A 8 -14.48 30.57 27.28
CA GLY A 8 -13.54 31.61 27.71
C GLY A 8 -12.08 31.26 27.42
N ASP A 9 -11.58 31.56 26.21
CA ASP A 9 -10.17 31.51 25.76
C ASP A 9 -9.27 30.38 26.32
N ILE A 10 -9.81 29.23 26.71
CA ILE A 10 -9.08 28.08 27.23
C ILE A 10 -9.36 26.91 26.32
N GLU A 11 -8.37 26.57 25.50
CA GLU A 11 -8.37 25.34 24.71
C GLU A 11 -8.01 24.14 25.58
N ARG A 12 -8.71 23.02 25.38
CA ARG A 12 -8.43 21.76 26.08
C ARG A 12 -8.22 20.64 25.09
N PHE A 13 -6.99 20.12 25.08
CA PHE A 13 -6.61 19.01 24.22
C PHE A 13 -6.88 17.66 24.91
N ALA A 14 -7.47 16.72 24.18
CA ALA A 14 -7.58 15.33 24.58
C ALA A 14 -6.69 14.50 23.65
N GLU A 15 -5.69 13.82 24.21
CA GLU A 15 -4.83 12.94 23.45
C GLU A 15 -5.41 11.53 23.41
N TRP A 16 -5.42 10.95 22.21
CA TRP A 16 -5.80 9.57 21.99
C TRP A 16 -4.79 8.92 21.04
N THR A 17 -4.31 7.74 21.42
CA THR A 17 -3.35 6.95 20.66
C THR A 17 -4.04 5.68 20.18
N ILE A 18 -3.93 5.41 18.88
CA ILE A 18 -4.44 4.18 18.25
C ILE A 18 -3.22 3.40 17.76
N LEU A 19 -3.11 2.13 18.14
CA LEU A 19 -2.00 1.29 17.70
C LEU A 19 -2.36 0.58 16.40
N GLY A 20 -1.38 0.39 15.51
CA GLY A 20 -1.57 -0.29 14.23
C GLY A 20 -2.27 -1.65 14.36
N LYS A 21 -1.90 -2.43 15.37
CA LYS A 21 -2.50 -3.74 15.66
C LYS A 21 -4.02 -3.69 15.91
N ASP A 22 -4.56 -2.54 16.34
CA ASP A 22 -5.97 -2.40 16.71
C ASP A 22 -6.86 -2.22 15.48
N TYR A 23 -6.30 -1.76 14.35
CA TYR A 23 -7.07 -1.48 13.14
C TYR A 23 -6.59 -2.21 11.89
N LEU A 24 -5.30 -2.57 11.75
CA LEU A 24 -4.73 -3.02 10.46
C LEU A 24 -5.41 -4.26 9.85
N ASN A 25 -6.02 -5.14 10.64
CA ASN A 25 -6.78 -6.29 10.09
C ASN A 25 -8.19 -5.93 9.61
N GLU A 26 -8.68 -4.74 9.93
CA GLU A 26 -10.04 -4.24 9.62
C GLU A 26 -10.00 -3.14 8.54
N VAL A 27 -8.80 -2.77 8.08
CA VAL A 27 -8.58 -1.76 7.05
C VAL A 27 -8.96 -2.31 5.69
N ASP A 28 -9.69 -1.51 4.91
CA ASP A 28 -10.06 -1.84 3.53
C ASP A 28 -8.90 -1.65 2.54
N GLU A 29 -9.15 -1.96 1.26
CA GLU A 29 -8.15 -1.82 0.19
C GLU A 29 -7.74 -0.37 -0.09
N ASP A 30 -8.55 0.61 0.30
CA ASP A 30 -8.25 2.04 0.16
C ASP A 30 -7.55 2.61 1.40
N ALA A 31 -7.54 1.84 2.49
CA ALA A 31 -6.99 2.17 3.79
C ALA A 31 -7.49 3.46 4.43
N ASN A 32 -8.80 3.70 4.32
CA ASN A 32 -9.45 4.86 4.89
C ASN A 32 -9.87 4.62 6.35
N ILE A 33 -9.53 5.55 7.24
CA ILE A 33 -9.95 5.55 8.64
C ILE A 33 -10.80 6.79 8.91
N GLY A 34 -11.96 6.56 9.55
CA GLY A 34 -12.84 7.60 10.06
C GLY A 34 -12.89 7.58 11.58
N VAL A 35 -12.57 8.71 12.21
CA VAL A 35 -12.70 8.92 13.66
C VAL A 35 -13.89 9.83 13.91
N TYR A 36 -14.89 9.31 14.62
CA TYR A 36 -16.08 10.04 15.02
C TYR A 36 -15.93 10.53 16.45
N MET A 37 -16.06 11.84 16.65
CA MET A 37 -15.97 12.48 17.95
C MET A 37 -17.30 13.15 18.27
N CYS A 38 -17.85 12.84 19.44
CA CYS A 38 -19.09 13.41 19.93
C CYS A 38 -18.83 14.02 21.30
N ALA A 39 -19.25 15.26 21.51
CA ALA A 39 -19.21 15.94 22.79
C ALA A 39 -20.62 16.39 23.18
N HIS A 40 -20.99 16.12 24.44
CA HIS A 40 -22.24 16.57 25.03
C HIS A 40 -21.91 17.56 26.14
N VAL A 41 -22.45 18.78 26.05
CA VAL A 41 -22.30 19.82 27.07
C VAL A 41 -23.49 19.69 28.02
N GLN A 42 -23.24 19.18 29.22
CA GLN A 42 -24.29 18.84 30.18
C GLN A 42 -25.07 20.06 30.66
N GLU A 43 -24.42 21.22 30.75
CA GLU A 43 -25.01 22.46 31.24
C GLU A 43 -25.97 23.10 30.23
N THR A 44 -25.69 22.95 28.93
CA THR A 44 -26.48 23.58 27.84
C THR A 44 -27.29 22.57 27.03
N ASP A 45 -27.12 21.28 27.31
CA ASP A 45 -27.67 20.14 26.57
C ASP A 45 -27.29 20.14 25.07
N GLN A 46 -26.18 20.79 24.72
CA GLN A 46 -25.71 20.89 23.35
C GLN A 46 -24.87 19.68 22.95
N PHE A 47 -25.01 19.24 21.71
CA PHE A 47 -24.21 18.18 21.11
C PHE A 47 -23.33 18.74 20.00
N PHE A 48 -22.06 18.38 20.04
CA PHE A 48 -21.08 18.68 19.01
C PHE A 48 -20.57 17.37 18.43
N THR A 49 -20.48 17.30 17.12
CA THR A 49 -19.92 16.13 16.43
C THR A 49 -18.88 16.56 15.44
N HIS A 50 -17.78 15.83 15.37
CA HIS A 50 -16.75 16.02 14.37
C HIS A 50 -16.32 14.67 13.80
N ILE A 51 -15.93 14.66 12.53
CA ILE A 51 -15.41 13.47 11.87
C ILE A 51 -14.05 13.81 11.27
N PHE A 52 -13.02 13.10 11.72
CA PHE A 52 -11.71 13.14 11.09
C PHE A 52 -11.58 11.95 10.15
N LYS A 53 -11.16 12.20 8.91
CA LYS A 53 -10.89 11.14 7.93
C LYS A 53 -9.46 11.24 7.48
N PHE A 54 -8.76 10.12 7.45
CA PHE A 54 -7.40 10.04 6.93
C PHE A 54 -7.18 8.69 6.27
N THR A 55 -6.20 8.63 5.38
CA THR A 55 -5.80 7.42 4.66
C THR A 55 -4.42 7.01 5.15
N ILE A 56 -4.23 5.71 5.39
CA ILE A 56 -2.91 5.18 5.74
C ILE A 56 -2.03 5.24 4.51
N GLU A 57 -0.85 5.84 4.63
CA GLU A 57 0.16 5.82 3.59
C GLU A 57 0.74 4.42 3.44
N LYS A 58 0.66 3.88 2.21
CA LYS A 58 1.17 2.56 1.86
C LYS A 58 2.51 2.72 1.14
N PRO A 59 3.46 1.80 1.30
CA PRO A 59 4.67 1.80 0.50
C PRO A 59 4.34 1.46 -0.96
N ASP A 60 5.05 2.07 -1.90
CA ASP A 60 4.99 1.70 -3.30
C ASP A 60 5.93 0.52 -3.61
N LEU A 61 5.54 -0.36 -4.52
CA LEU A 61 6.43 -1.35 -5.10
C LEU A 61 7.38 -0.70 -6.09
N GLN A 62 8.65 -1.05 -5.98
CA GLN A 62 9.66 -0.69 -6.97
C GLN A 62 9.81 -1.84 -7.97
N ILE A 63 9.80 -1.51 -9.25
CA ILE A 63 9.97 -2.48 -10.34
C ILE A 63 11.22 -2.10 -11.12
N ALA A 64 12.21 -3.00 -11.13
CA ALA A 64 13.45 -2.85 -11.85
C ALA A 64 13.52 -3.87 -13.00
N VAL A 65 13.81 -3.37 -14.20
CA VAL A 65 14.07 -4.19 -15.39
C VAL A 65 15.53 -3.95 -15.80
N PRO A 66 16.43 -4.93 -15.65
CA PRO A 66 17.86 -4.74 -15.89
C PRO A 66 18.21 -4.39 -17.33
N MET A 67 17.40 -4.83 -18.31
CA MET A 67 17.58 -4.53 -19.72
C MET A 67 16.65 -3.38 -20.12
N THR A 68 17.22 -2.27 -20.58
CA THR A 68 16.47 -1.10 -21.06
C THR A 68 15.73 -1.34 -22.37
N ASP A 69 16.21 -2.30 -23.17
CA ASP A 69 15.70 -2.61 -24.51
C ASP A 69 15.28 -4.08 -24.60
N ALA A 70 14.11 -4.40 -24.02
CA ALA A 70 13.54 -5.76 -24.12
C ALA A 70 13.14 -6.05 -25.57
N VAL A 71 13.46 -7.23 -26.12
CA VAL A 71 13.02 -7.62 -27.47
C VAL A 71 11.72 -8.40 -27.37
N ALA A 72 10.75 -8.11 -28.24
CA ALA A 72 9.50 -8.86 -28.29
C ALA A 72 9.76 -10.36 -28.54
N GLY A 73 9.26 -11.24 -27.68
CA GLY A 73 9.47 -12.68 -27.76
C GLY A 73 10.69 -13.19 -26.99
N GLU A 74 11.55 -12.32 -26.47
CA GLU A 74 12.66 -12.71 -25.60
C GLU A 74 12.25 -12.63 -24.12
N GLU A 75 12.78 -13.56 -23.30
CA GLU A 75 12.56 -13.56 -21.87
C GLU A 75 13.38 -12.46 -21.19
N ILE A 76 12.74 -11.68 -20.34
CA ILE A 76 13.35 -10.68 -19.48
C ILE A 76 13.12 -11.03 -18.02
N GLU A 77 14.05 -10.63 -17.17
CA GLU A 77 13.89 -10.68 -15.73
C GLU A 77 13.40 -9.33 -15.20
N VAL A 78 12.37 -9.38 -14.36
CA VAL A 78 11.80 -8.20 -13.72
C VAL A 78 11.91 -8.42 -12.22
N THR A 79 12.56 -7.50 -11.53
CA THR A 79 12.74 -7.55 -10.07
C THR A 79 11.77 -6.58 -9.43
N ILE A 80 10.88 -7.11 -8.59
CA ILE A 80 9.95 -6.35 -7.79
C ILE A 80 10.49 -6.30 -6.38
N SER A 81 10.56 -5.11 -5.79
CA SER A 81 10.92 -4.93 -4.40
C SER A 81 9.92 -4.04 -3.67
N MET A 82 9.50 -4.48 -2.49
CA MET A 82 8.78 -3.63 -1.55
C MET A 82 9.82 -3.07 -0.58
N PRO A 83 9.95 -1.73 -0.48
CA PRO A 83 10.85 -1.12 0.49
C PRO A 83 10.41 -1.47 1.91
N ARG A 84 11.30 -1.21 2.87
CA ARG A 84 11.04 -1.43 4.29
C ARG A 84 9.69 -0.84 4.68
N SER A 85 8.80 -1.70 5.19
CA SER A 85 7.54 -1.25 5.78
C SER A 85 7.81 -0.60 7.14
N GLU A 86 7.15 0.53 7.40
CA GLU A 86 7.15 1.19 8.71
C GLU A 86 6.18 0.52 9.69
N LEU A 87 5.39 -0.44 9.22
CA LEU A 87 4.51 -1.21 10.07
C LEU A 87 5.34 -2.06 11.04
N GLU A 88 5.08 -1.91 12.34
CA GLU A 88 5.66 -2.74 13.42
C GLU A 88 4.96 -4.11 13.56
N ILE A 89 4.32 -4.59 12.49
CA ILE A 89 3.65 -5.89 12.46
C ILE A 89 4.10 -6.74 11.28
N ASP A 90 4.09 -8.06 11.49
CA ASP A 90 4.39 -9.04 10.44
C ASP A 90 3.28 -9.06 9.37
N MET A 91 3.68 -8.96 8.10
CA MET A 91 2.79 -9.19 6.96
C MET A 91 2.84 -10.66 6.57
N THR A 92 1.69 -11.32 6.56
CA THR A 92 1.55 -12.77 6.40
C THR A 92 0.66 -13.13 5.22
N ASN A 93 0.86 -14.32 4.66
CA ASN A 93 0.14 -14.81 3.48
C ASN A 93 0.21 -13.81 2.31
N GLY A 94 1.44 -13.42 1.97
CA GLY A 94 1.68 -12.50 0.87
C GLY A 94 1.32 -13.13 -0.48
N GLU A 95 0.80 -12.30 -1.39
CA GLU A 95 0.56 -12.65 -2.78
C GLU A 95 1.05 -11.48 -3.64
N LEU A 96 2.01 -11.75 -4.52
CA LEU A 96 2.52 -10.79 -5.49
C LEU A 96 1.96 -11.15 -6.87
N ARG A 97 1.27 -10.19 -7.47
CA ARG A 97 0.75 -10.26 -8.84
C ARG A 97 1.58 -9.34 -9.71
N VAL A 98 2.01 -9.84 -10.87
CA VAL A 98 2.76 -9.06 -11.86
C VAL A 98 2.11 -9.25 -13.23
N GLU A 99 1.84 -8.16 -13.92
CA GLU A 99 1.19 -8.18 -15.23
C GLU A 99 1.69 -7.04 -16.13
N GLY A 100 1.37 -7.11 -17.42
CA GLY A 100 1.74 -6.09 -18.40
C GLY A 100 2.53 -6.64 -19.59
N ALA A 101 2.97 -5.73 -20.46
CA ALA A 101 3.74 -6.03 -21.68
C ALA A 101 3.16 -7.13 -22.60
N GLY A 102 1.83 -7.34 -22.57
CA GLY A 102 1.13 -8.35 -23.37
C GLY A 102 1.26 -9.79 -22.86
N GLN A 103 1.75 -9.99 -21.64
CA GLN A 103 1.84 -11.30 -21.00
C GLN A 103 0.68 -11.59 -20.06
N LYS A 104 0.45 -12.87 -19.81
CA LYS A 104 -0.50 -13.31 -18.79
C LYS A 104 0.05 -12.96 -17.41
N GLN A 105 -0.83 -12.56 -16.51
CA GLN A 105 -0.50 -12.30 -15.11
C GLN A 105 0.26 -13.49 -14.49
N VAL A 106 1.34 -13.16 -13.78
CA VAL A 106 2.11 -14.07 -12.93
C VAL A 106 1.67 -13.83 -11.48
N VAL A 107 1.41 -14.91 -10.74
CA VAL A 107 1.05 -14.86 -9.33
C VAL A 107 2.09 -15.64 -8.53
N ILE A 108 2.66 -15.01 -7.51
CA ILE A 108 3.62 -15.61 -6.59
C ILE A 108 3.04 -15.56 -5.19
N ASN A 109 2.86 -16.72 -4.59
CA ASN A 109 2.51 -16.82 -3.17
C ASN A 109 3.79 -16.72 -2.34
N ILE A 110 3.73 -15.89 -1.29
CA ILE A 110 4.79 -15.62 -0.33
C ILE A 110 4.27 -16.12 1.03
N PRO A 111 4.44 -17.42 1.33
CA PRO A 111 3.91 -18.03 2.55
C PRO A 111 4.63 -17.58 3.82
N GLU A 112 5.89 -17.19 3.71
CA GLU A 112 6.67 -16.65 4.83
C GLU A 112 6.18 -15.28 5.28
N ALA A 113 6.33 -15.01 6.58
CA ALA A 113 6.04 -13.70 7.14
C ALA A 113 7.14 -12.70 6.76
N ILE A 114 6.74 -11.52 6.29
CA ILE A 114 7.61 -10.36 6.07
C ILE A 114 7.60 -9.54 7.35
N ARG A 115 8.73 -9.49 8.05
CA ARG A 115 8.82 -8.84 9.36
C ARG A 115 9.05 -7.34 9.24
N PRO A 116 8.77 -6.57 10.29
CA PRO A 116 9.16 -5.16 10.37
C PRO A 116 10.65 -4.99 10.09
N GLY A 117 10.99 -4.13 9.13
CA GLY A 117 12.38 -3.93 8.71
C GLY A 117 12.82 -4.72 7.48
N ASP A 118 12.11 -5.76 7.08
CA ASP A 118 12.49 -6.58 5.93
C ASP A 118 12.24 -5.84 4.61
N VAL A 119 13.07 -6.16 3.61
CA VAL A 119 12.86 -5.78 2.21
C VAL A 119 12.45 -7.03 1.46
N LEU A 120 11.22 -7.03 0.92
CA LEU A 120 10.77 -8.12 0.06
C LEU A 120 11.31 -7.88 -1.34
N THR A 121 12.03 -8.87 -1.91
CA THR A 121 12.50 -8.82 -3.30
C THR A 121 12.15 -10.11 -4.03
N ARG A 122 11.47 -10.03 -5.17
CA ARG A 122 11.13 -11.19 -6.02
C ARG A 122 11.45 -10.89 -7.48
N THR A 123 12.12 -11.83 -8.13
CA THR A 123 12.40 -11.75 -9.56
C THR A 123 11.46 -12.68 -10.31
N VAL A 124 10.81 -12.16 -11.34
CA VAL A 124 9.94 -12.91 -12.26
C VAL A 124 10.48 -12.86 -13.67
N LYS A 125 10.25 -13.95 -14.39
CA LYS A 125 10.51 -14.04 -15.82
C LYS A 125 9.26 -13.64 -16.59
N MET A 126 9.42 -12.76 -17.57
CA MET A 126 8.34 -12.30 -18.45
C MET A 126 8.83 -12.29 -19.89
N THR A 127 7.94 -12.54 -20.85
CA THR A 127 8.29 -12.51 -22.28
C THR A 127 7.44 -11.48 -23.01
N PRO A 128 7.85 -10.22 -23.16
CA PRO A 128 7.01 -9.20 -23.81
C PRO A 128 6.55 -9.64 -25.20
N ARG A 129 5.25 -9.54 -25.51
CA ARG A 129 4.71 -10.02 -26.80
C ARG A 129 4.63 -8.94 -27.87
N PHE A 130 4.47 -7.69 -27.46
CA PHE A 130 4.21 -6.57 -28.36
C PHE A 130 5.25 -5.48 -28.18
N HIS A 131 5.89 -5.11 -29.28
CA HIS A 131 6.83 -3.99 -29.37
C HIS A 131 6.18 -2.63 -29.06
N GLY A 132 6.99 -1.61 -28.80
CA GLY A 132 6.60 -0.26 -28.41
C GLY A 132 6.68 -0.01 -26.91
N ASN A 133 6.16 1.14 -26.47
CA ASN A 133 6.12 1.50 -25.06
C ASN A 133 5.09 0.64 -24.32
N ARG A 134 5.53 0.01 -23.24
CA ARG A 134 4.71 -0.86 -22.38
C ARG A 134 4.91 -0.48 -20.92
N THR A 135 3.95 -0.88 -20.10
CA THR A 135 4.03 -0.75 -18.65
C THR A 135 3.89 -2.15 -18.05
N ILE A 136 4.69 -2.41 -17.02
CA ILE A 136 4.55 -3.54 -16.11
C ILE A 136 3.92 -3.01 -14.84
N TYR A 137 2.91 -3.72 -14.35
CA TYR A 137 2.23 -3.42 -13.10
C TYR A 137 2.51 -4.55 -12.11
N ALA A 138 2.69 -4.19 -10.85
CA ALA A 138 2.75 -5.15 -9.76
C ALA A 138 1.77 -4.74 -8.66
N THR A 139 1.15 -5.74 -8.04
CA THR A 139 0.29 -5.57 -6.86
C THR A 139 0.67 -6.61 -5.83
N PHE A 140 0.93 -6.16 -4.61
CA PHE A 140 1.16 -7.01 -3.46
C PHE A 140 -0.02 -6.92 -2.49
N ASN A 141 -0.48 -8.08 -2.06
CA ASN A 141 -1.50 -8.22 -1.03
C ASN A 141 -0.96 -9.11 0.09
N SER A 142 -1.32 -8.79 1.33
CA SER A 142 -1.12 -9.63 2.50
C SER A 142 -2.39 -9.61 3.34
N ARG A 143 -2.42 -10.38 4.43
CA ARG A 143 -3.53 -10.31 5.38
C ARG A 143 -3.66 -8.94 6.06
N GLN A 144 -2.54 -8.25 6.31
CA GLN A 144 -2.50 -7.01 7.09
C GLN A 144 -2.58 -5.76 6.23
N LEU A 145 -2.13 -5.85 4.98
CA LEU A 145 -2.09 -4.72 4.06
C LEU A 145 -2.27 -5.22 2.63
N THR A 146 -3.26 -4.65 1.96
CA THR A 146 -3.64 -4.97 0.59
C THR A 146 -3.43 -3.76 -0.33
N ASN A 147 -3.44 -4.02 -1.63
CA ASN A 147 -3.38 -3.03 -2.67
C ASN A 147 -2.12 -2.14 -2.61
N ILE A 148 -0.98 -2.75 -2.29
CA ILE A 148 0.34 -2.12 -2.46
C ILE A 148 0.71 -2.27 -3.93
N THR A 149 0.93 -1.16 -4.63
CA THR A 149 1.09 -1.17 -6.09
C THR A 149 2.40 -0.55 -6.53
N GLY A 150 2.80 -0.84 -7.76
CA GLY A 150 3.89 -0.16 -8.43
C GLY A 150 3.83 -0.42 -9.93
N ASP A 151 4.45 0.47 -10.69
CA ASP A 151 4.56 0.32 -12.13
C ASP A 151 5.94 0.72 -12.65
N ALA A 152 6.32 0.14 -13.78
CA ALA A 152 7.50 0.55 -14.53
C ALA A 152 7.22 0.55 -16.03
N LYS A 153 7.67 1.63 -16.68
CA LYS A 153 7.62 1.75 -18.14
C LYS A 153 8.84 1.10 -18.76
N ILE A 154 8.62 0.33 -19.82
CA ILE A 154 9.67 -0.30 -20.62
C ILE A 154 9.46 -0.01 -22.10
N THR A 155 10.56 -0.01 -22.85
CA THR A 155 10.52 0.01 -24.31
C THR A 155 10.78 -1.40 -24.82
N VAL A 156 9.84 -1.93 -25.60
CA VAL A 156 9.98 -3.25 -26.22
C VAL A 156 10.35 -3.06 -27.69
N LEU A 157 11.53 -3.53 -28.09
CA LEU A 157 11.98 -3.53 -29.47
C LEU A 157 11.25 -4.60 -30.29
N LYS A 158 11.20 -4.37 -31.60
CA LYS A 158 10.72 -5.38 -32.55
C LYS A 158 11.79 -6.47 -32.70
N ALA A 159 11.37 -7.73 -32.69
CA ALA A 159 12.21 -8.88 -33.05
C ALA A 159 12.66 -8.84 -34.51
#